data_AF-A0A3C1FE72-F1
#
_entry.id   AF-A0A3C1FE72-F1
#
_cell.length_a   1.000
_cell.length_b   1.000
_cell.length_c   1.000
_cell.angle_alpha   90.00
_cell.angle_beta   90.00
_cell.angle_gamma   90.00
#
_symmetry.space_group_name_H-M   'P 1'
#
loop_
_entity.id
_entity.type
_entity.pdbx_description
1 polymer ?
#
loop_
_entity_poly.entity_id
_entity_poly.type
_entity_poly.pdbx_seq_one_letter_code
_entity_poly.pdbx_strand_id
1 'polypeptide(L)'
;MNELAEAIAASERIVFFGGAGVSTESGIPDFRSGGGLYSKRIGTFSPEEILSHSFFVKHTEEFFDYYRANLLHPEAKPNPAHLALARLEQAGKLTAVITQNIDGLHQ
;
A
#
# COMPACT_ATOMS: atom_id res chain seq x y z
N MET A 1 27.52 8.13 2.37
CA MET A 1 26.18 8.59 1.93
C MET A 1 25.96 8.46 0.41
N ASN A 2 26.88 7.83 -0.35
CA ASN A 2 26.83 7.86 -1.82
C ASN A 2 26.53 6.52 -2.49
N GLU A 3 26.74 5.39 -1.82
CA GLU A 3 26.64 4.05 -2.43
C GLU A 3 25.25 3.75 -3.00
N LEU A 4 24.17 4.15 -2.32
CA LEU A 4 22.81 3.97 -2.83
C LEU A 4 22.53 4.82 -4.06
N ALA A 5 22.95 6.09 -4.04
CA ALA A 5 22.74 7.00 -5.16
C ALA A 5 23.52 6.51 -6.40
N GLU A 6 24.75 6.05 -6.21
CA GLU A 6 25.58 5.45 -7.25
C GLU A 6 24.96 4.15 -7.78
N ALA A 7 24.45 3.29 -6.91
CA ALA A 7 23.77 2.05 -7.31
C ALA A 7 22.52 2.32 -8.15
N ILE A 8 21.70 3.31 -7.77
CA ILE A 8 20.53 3.73 -8.55
C ILE A 8 20.95 4.32 -9.89
N ALA A 9 21.97 5.18 -9.92
CA ALA A 9 22.44 5.82 -11.14
C ALA A 9 23.01 4.81 -12.15
N ALA A 10 23.77 3.82 -11.67
CA ALA A 10 24.39 2.78 -12.51
C ALA A 10 23.41 1.67 -12.92
N SER A 11 22.26 1.54 -12.26
CA SER A 11 21.27 0.51 -12.57
C SER A 11 20.40 0.89 -13.76
N GLU A 12 20.21 -0.07 -14.66
CA GLU A 12 19.30 0.03 -15.83
C GLU A 12 18.04 -0.82 -15.65
N ARG A 13 17.97 -1.64 -14.59
CA ARG A 13 16.87 -2.59 -14.34
C ARG A 13 16.53 -2.65 -12.85
N ILE A 14 15.87 -1.62 -12.36
CA ILE A 14 15.42 -1.52 -10.97
C ILE A 14 14.03 -2.17 -10.85
N VAL A 15 13.79 -2.87 -9.73
CA VAL A 15 12.46 -3.30 -9.31
C VAL A 15 12.17 -2.68 -7.95
N PHE A 16 11.01 -2.06 -7.81
CA PHE A 16 10.51 -1.62 -6.53
C PHE A 16 9.53 -2.67 -5.99
N PHE A 17 9.76 -3.13 -4.76
CA PHE A 17 8.82 -3.98 -4.03
C PHE A 17 8.32 -3.25 -2.79
N GLY A 18 7.04 -2.90 -2.78
CA GLY A 18 6.44 -2.01 -1.78
C GLY A 18 5.20 -2.58 -1.10
N GLY A 19 4.83 -1.95 0.00
CA GLY A 19 3.60 -2.21 0.74
C GLY A 19 3.07 -0.93 1.40
N ALA A 20 2.12 -1.09 2.32
CA ALA A 20 1.28 0.02 2.80
C ALA A 20 2.06 1.20 3.40
N GLY A 21 3.25 0.94 3.94
CA GLY A 21 4.14 1.98 4.47
C GLY A 21 4.40 3.12 3.48
N VAL A 22 4.47 2.81 2.18
CA VAL A 22 4.71 3.78 1.10
C VAL A 22 3.56 4.77 0.94
N SER A 23 2.34 4.38 1.32
CA SER A 23 1.14 5.21 1.21
C SER A 23 0.78 5.94 2.52
N THR A 24 1.55 5.76 3.59
CA THR A 24 1.26 6.41 4.89
C THR A 24 1.30 7.93 4.81
N GLU A 25 2.26 8.49 4.05
CA GLU A 25 2.34 9.93 3.77
C GLU A 25 1.19 10.45 2.88
N SER A 26 0.44 9.55 2.22
CA SER A 26 -0.78 9.87 1.48
C SER A 26 -2.04 9.84 2.36
N GLY A 27 -1.89 9.66 3.68
CA GLY A 27 -3.00 9.60 4.63
C GLY A 27 -3.68 8.22 4.72
N ILE A 28 -3.08 7.19 4.11
CA ILE A 28 -3.59 5.82 4.15
C ILE A 28 -2.88 5.07 5.29
N PRO A 29 -3.59 4.61 6.34
CA PRO A 29 -2.97 3.89 7.43
C PRO A 29 -2.38 2.56 6.92
N ASP A 30 -1.26 2.14 7.49
CA ASP A 30 -0.78 0.78 7.29
C ASP A 30 -1.62 -0.23 8.10
N PHE A 31 -1.32 -1.51 7.93
CA PHE A 31 -2.03 -2.56 8.65
C PHE A 31 -1.49 -2.78 10.06
N ARG A 32 -0.16 -2.82 10.25
CA ARG A 32 0.48 -3.47 11.41
C ARG A 32 1.21 -2.52 12.37
N SER A 33 1.32 -1.23 12.07
CA SER A 33 1.92 -0.28 13.03
C SER A 33 1.02 -0.11 14.26
N GLY A 34 1.55 0.54 15.32
CA GLY A 34 0.80 0.78 16.55
C GLY A 34 -0.54 1.53 16.36
N GLY A 35 -0.69 2.29 15.26
CA GLY A 35 -1.93 2.95 14.86
C GLY A 35 -2.61 2.37 13.63
N GLY A 36 -2.08 1.27 13.08
CA GLY A 36 -2.57 0.64 11.86
C GLY A 36 -3.91 -0.07 12.03
N LEU A 37 -4.49 -0.53 10.92
CA LEU A 37 -5.83 -1.12 10.91
C LEU A 37 -5.98 -2.31 11.87
N TYR A 38 -4.92 -3.09 12.11
CA TYR A 38 -4.96 -4.29 12.95
C TYR A 38 -4.86 -4.00 14.45
N SER A 39 -4.54 -2.76 14.85
CA SER A 39 -4.57 -2.39 16.27
C SER A 39 -6.00 -2.12 16.79
N LYS A 40 -7.00 -2.07 15.90
CA LYS A 40 -8.41 -1.83 16.23
C LYS A 40 -9.23 -3.10 16.07
N ARG A 41 -9.67 -3.70 17.19
CA ARG A 41 -10.68 -4.77 17.15
C ARG A 41 -12.04 -4.19 16.78
N ILE A 42 -12.77 -4.89 15.90
CA ILE A 42 -14.16 -4.56 15.56
C ILE A 42 -15.05 -5.68 16.07
N GLY A 43 -15.76 -5.40 17.17
CA GLY A 43 -16.56 -6.41 17.85
C GLY A 43 -15.71 -7.59 18.32
N THR A 44 -16.09 -8.80 17.93
CA THR A 44 -15.42 -10.05 18.31
C THR A 44 -14.33 -10.50 17.35
N PHE A 45 -14.32 -9.99 16.10
CA PHE A 45 -13.43 -10.44 15.04
C PHE A 45 -12.19 -9.54 14.93
N SER A 46 -11.05 -10.14 14.61
CA SER A 46 -9.87 -9.40 14.18
C SER A 46 -10.05 -8.86 12.76
N PRO A 47 -9.41 -7.74 12.40
CA PRO A 47 -9.35 -7.26 11.01
C PRO A 47 -8.87 -8.32 10.01
N GLU A 48 -7.91 -9.18 10.39
CA GLU A 48 -7.45 -10.30 9.56
C GLU A 48 -8.57 -11.31 9.27
N GLU A 49 -9.38 -11.62 10.28
CA GLU A 49 -10.55 -12.48 10.10
C GLU A 49 -11.57 -11.81 9.19
N ILE A 50 -11.90 -10.55 9.42
CA ILE A 50 -12.87 -9.80 8.62
C ILE A 50 -12.46 -9.75 7.16
N LEU A 51 -11.18 -9.52 6.86
CA LEU A 51 -10.66 -9.42 5.49
C LEU A 51 -10.36 -10.77 4.83
N SER A 52 -10.68 -11.89 5.48
CA SER A 52 -10.48 -13.23 4.92
C SER A 52 -11.57 -13.60 3.90
N HIS A 53 -11.21 -14.45 2.93
CA HIS A 53 -12.17 -14.97 1.95
C HIS A 53 -13.32 -15.75 2.62
N SER A 54 -13.02 -16.55 3.66
CA SER A 54 -14.05 -17.32 4.38
C SER A 54 -15.04 -16.42 5.11
N PHE A 55 -14.59 -15.28 5.63
CA PHE A 55 -15.47 -14.27 6.23
C PHE A 55 -16.31 -13.59 5.16
N PHE A 56 -15.71 -13.13 4.05
CA PHE A 56 -16.44 -12.56 2.92
C PHE A 56 -17.60 -13.46 2.43
N VAL A 57 -17.35 -14.76 2.29
CA VAL A 57 -18.38 -15.72 1.81
C VAL A 57 -19.53 -15.89 2.82
N LYS A 58 -19.26 -15.79 4.13
CA LYS A 58 -20.26 -16.01 5.18
C LYS A 58 -20.96 -14.73 5.65
N HIS A 59 -20.27 -13.61 5.56
CA HIS A 59 -20.58 -12.31 6.15
C HIS A 59 -20.30 -11.20 5.13
N THR A 60 -20.90 -11.31 3.95
CA THR A 60 -20.60 -10.44 2.80
C THR A 60 -20.91 -8.98 3.08
N GLU A 61 -22.02 -8.69 3.78
CA GLU A 61 -22.41 -7.33 4.14
C GLU A 61 -21.40 -6.72 5.12
N GLU A 62 -21.07 -7.43 6.21
CA GLU A 62 -20.10 -6.94 7.19
C GLU A 62 -18.70 -6.76 6.61
N PHE A 63 -18.29 -7.64 5.68
CA PHE A 63 -17.04 -7.47 4.92
C PHE A 63 -17.03 -6.15 4.16
N PHE A 64 -18.09 -5.86 3.40
CA PHE A 64 -18.15 -4.66 2.58
C PHE A 64 -18.28 -3.38 3.42
N ASP A 65 -18.96 -3.44 4.56
CA ASP A 65 -19.02 -2.30 5.49
C ASP A 65 -17.63 -2.00 6.07
N TYR A 66 -16.89 -3.03 6.49
CA TYR A 66 -15.51 -2.87 6.94
C TYR A 66 -14.63 -2.30 5.82
N TYR A 67 -14.70 -2.88 4.62
CA TYR A 67 -13.92 -2.46 3.46
C TYR A 67 -14.16 -0.99 3.11
N ARG A 68 -15.43 -0.57 3.01
CA ARG A 68 -15.78 0.82 2.66
C ARG A 68 -15.35 1.81 3.75
N ALA A 69 -15.48 1.44 5.02
CA ALA A 69 -15.15 2.32 6.13
C ALA A 69 -13.63 2.46 6.36
N ASN A 70 -12.83 1.45 6.01
CA ASN A 70 -11.42 1.38 6.44
C ASN A 70 -10.40 1.27 5.31
N LEU A 71 -10.78 0.81 4.11
CA LEU A 71 -9.85 0.54 3.01
C LEU A 71 -10.04 1.45 1.80
N LEU A 72 -11.16 2.17 1.71
CA LEU A 72 -11.40 3.11 0.62
C LEU A 72 -10.88 4.50 0.96
N HIS A 73 -9.95 4.99 0.14
CA HIS A 73 -9.34 6.32 0.27
C HIS A 73 -9.41 7.09 -1.07
N PRO A 74 -10.61 7.44 -1.56
CA PRO A 74 -10.80 8.00 -2.91
C PRO A 74 -10.11 9.36 -3.11
N GLU A 75 -9.91 10.11 -2.04
CA GLU A 75 -9.25 11.43 -2.08
C GLU A 75 -7.72 11.36 -1.92
N ALA A 76 -7.16 10.16 -1.67
CA ALA A 76 -5.72 10.00 -1.50
C ALA A 76 -5.00 10.30 -2.82
N LYS A 77 -3.82 10.92 -2.71
CA LYS A 77 -3.00 11.31 -3.85
C LYS A 77 -1.60 10.72 -3.75
N PRO A 78 -0.92 10.49 -4.88
CA PRO A 78 0.48 10.09 -4.89
C PRO A 78 1.34 11.06 -4.08
N ASN A 79 2.17 10.52 -3.19
CA ASN A 79 3.14 11.28 -2.39
C ASN A 79 4.53 11.31 -3.06
N PRO A 80 5.55 11.97 -2.48
CA PRO A 80 6.89 12.05 -3.08
C PRO A 80 7.52 10.71 -3.43
N ALA A 81 7.26 9.63 -2.68
CA ALA A 81 7.78 8.30 -3.00
C ALA A 81 7.19 7.76 -4.31
N HIS A 82 5.86 7.87 -4.48
CA HIS A 82 5.18 7.49 -5.72
C HIS A 82 5.71 8.29 -6.90
N LEU A 83 5.84 9.61 -6.74
CA LEU A 83 6.36 10.50 -7.78
C LEU A 83 7.82 10.21 -8.13
N ALA A 84 8.64 9.80 -7.16
CA ALA A 84 10.03 9.40 -7.41
C ALA A 84 10.11 8.11 -8.23
N LEU A 85 9.27 7.11 -7.92
CA LEU A 85 9.17 5.87 -8.69
C LEU A 85 8.71 6.14 -10.13
N ALA A 86 7.70 6.98 -10.30
CA ALA A 86 7.22 7.41 -11.62
C ALA A 86 8.34 8.09 -12.44
N ARG A 87 9.17 8.93 -11.81
CA ARG A 87 10.33 9.55 -12.49
C ARG A 87 11.39 8.52 -12.89
N LEU A 88 11.67 7.51 -12.06
CA LEU A 88 12.61 6.45 -12.40
C LEU A 88 12.10 5.58 -13.55
N GLU A 89 10.79 5.33 -13.61
CA GLU A 89 10.15 4.63 -14.72
C GLU A 89 10.21 5.44 -16.01
N GLN A 90 9.87 6.73 -15.96
CA GLN A 90 10.00 7.66 -17.10
C GLN A 90 11.44 7.77 -17.61
N ALA A 91 12.42 7.67 -16.72
CA ALA A 91 13.84 7.64 -17.07
C ALA A 91 14.31 6.29 -17.64
N GLY A 92 13.43 5.29 -17.74
CA GLY A 92 13.74 3.94 -18.25
C GLY A 92 14.51 3.06 -17.28
N LYS A 93 14.70 3.49 -16.02
CA LYS A 93 15.50 2.77 -15.02
C LYS A 93 14.69 1.81 -14.18
N LEU A 94 13.44 2.16 -13.87
CA LEU A 94 12.52 1.29 -13.15
C LEU A 94 11.79 0.38 -14.14
N THR A 95 12.01 -0.92 -14.00
CA THR A 95 11.39 -1.95 -14.85
C THR A 95 10.02 -2.36 -14.35
N ALA A 96 9.82 -2.39 -13.03
CA ALA A 96 8.57 -2.82 -12.45
C ALA A 96 8.36 -2.23 -11.05
N VAL A 97 7.09 -1.93 -10.76
CA VAL A 97 6.56 -1.73 -9.42
C VAL A 97 5.76 -2.98 -9.05
N ILE A 98 6.23 -3.71 -8.04
CA ILE A 98 5.52 -4.82 -7.43
C ILE A 98 4.97 -4.31 -6.10
N THR A 99 3.66 -4.14 -6.01
CA THR A 99 3.02 -3.58 -4.81
C THR A 99 2.04 -4.55 -4.18
N GLN A 100 1.98 -4.52 -2.85
CA GLN A 100 0.94 -5.20 -2.06
C GLN A 100 -0.28 -4.29 -1.82
N ASN A 101 -0.19 -3.02 -2.22
CA ASN A 101 -1.23 -2.03 -1.96
C ASN A 101 -2.40 -2.19 -2.94
N ILE A 102 -3.60 -1.86 -2.46
CA ILE A 102 -4.85 -1.85 -3.24
C ILE A 102 -5.39 -0.43 -3.43
N ASP A 103 -4.58 0.59 -3.13
CA ASP A 103 -4.98 2.01 -3.10
C ASP A 103 -4.95 2.69 -4.48
N GLY A 104 -4.28 2.10 -5.47
CA GLY A 104 -4.21 2.61 -6.83
C GLY A 104 -3.23 3.79 -7.03
N LEU A 105 -2.42 4.16 -6.03
CA LEU A 105 -1.56 5.36 -6.11
C LEU A 105 -0.31 5.20 -6.98
N HIS A 106 -0.03 3.99 -7.48
CA HIS A 106 1.06 3.71 -8.41
C HIS A 106 0.65 3.79 -9.89
N GLN A 107 -0.62 4.06 -10.20
CA GLN A 107 -1.14 4.18 -11.56
C GLN A 107 -0.86 5.57 -12.17
#